data_AF-A0A1K2FRG2-F1
#
_entry.id   AF-A0A1K2FRG2-F1
#
_cell.length_a   1.000
_cell.length_b   1.000
_cell.length_c   1.000
_cell.angle_alpha   90.00
_cell.angle_beta   90.00
_cell.angle_gamma   90.00
#
_symmetry.space_group_name_H-M   'P 1'
#
loop_
_entity.id
_entity.type
_entity.pdbx_description
1 polymer ?
#
loop_
_entity_poly.entity_id
_entity_poly.type
_entity_poly.pdbx_seq_one_letter_code
_entity_poly.pdbx_strand_id
1 'polypeptide(L)'
;MEKHFEGEVAGRSATLFTAAFDQATGVGTYVAMESFEGSLCGRAGAFNFAHSATTSGSDRTAEFFTIVPASGTGELTGVSGGGGTAVDADGTHRIWFDYELEAGR
;
A
#
# COMPACT_ATOMS: atom_id res chain seq x y z
N MET A 1 5.18 -9.06 -8.78
CA MET A 1 5.28 -7.71 -9.42
C MET A 1 6.19 -6.86 -8.54
N GLU A 2 6.93 -5.92 -9.10
CA GLU A 2 7.67 -4.92 -8.32
C GLU A 2 7.02 -3.54 -8.50
N LYS A 3 6.92 -2.78 -7.41
CA LYS A 3 6.49 -1.37 -7.43
C LYS A 3 7.63 -0.50 -6.94
N HIS A 4 7.76 0.70 -7.52
CA HIS A 4 8.67 1.74 -7.04
C HIS A 4 7.85 2.93 -6.55
N PHE A 5 8.32 3.54 -5.47
CA PHE A 5 7.67 4.67 -4.80
C PHE A 5 8.66 5.82 -4.69
N GLU A 6 8.17 7.04 -4.88
CA GLU A 6 8.94 8.28 -4.77
C GLU A 6 8.18 9.30 -3.92
N GLY A 7 8.92 10.19 -3.23
CA GLY A 7 8.37 11.19 -2.33
C GLY A 7 8.62 10.84 -0.86
N GLU A 8 7.64 11.10 0.01
CA GLU A 8 7.75 10.78 1.44
C GLU A 8 7.74 9.26 1.70
N VAL A 9 7.13 8.49 0.80
CA VAL A 9 7.30 7.05 0.69
C VAL A 9 8.26 6.81 -0.47
N ALA A 10 9.50 6.45 -0.17
CA ALA A 10 10.51 6.22 -1.20
C ALA A 10 11.10 4.82 -1.04
N GLY A 11 11.07 4.00 -2.09
CA GLY A 11 11.54 2.62 -1.99
C GLY A 11 10.93 1.71 -3.04
N ARG A 12 10.94 0.41 -2.76
CA ARG A 12 10.34 -0.62 -3.62
C ARG A 12 9.53 -1.62 -2.83
N SER A 13 8.52 -2.21 -3.47
CA SER A 13 7.78 -3.33 -2.93
C SER A 13 7.83 -4.55 -3.84
N ALA A 14 8.03 -5.72 -3.25
CA ALA A 14 7.64 -6.97 -3.88
C ALA A 14 6.15 -7.21 -3.59
N THR A 15 5.36 -7.35 -4.65
CA THR A 15 3.89 -7.44 -4.56
C THR A 15 3.38 -8.78 -5.04
N LEU A 16 2.58 -9.45 -4.20
CA LEU A 16 1.62 -10.46 -4.60
C LEU A 16 0.27 -9.78 -4.83
N PHE A 17 -0.29 -9.98 -6.02
CA PHE A 17 -1.52 -9.35 -6.47
C PHE A 17 -2.37 -10.38 -7.19
N THR A 18 -3.67 -10.41 -6.91
CA THR A 18 -4.64 -11.16 -7.71
C THR A 18 -5.95 -10.39 -7.81
N ALA A 19 -6.67 -10.61 -8.90
CA ALA A 19 -7.93 -9.94 -9.16
C ALA A 19 -8.92 -10.88 -9.84
N ALA A 20 -10.20 -10.68 -9.55
CA ALA A 20 -11.32 -11.15 -10.35
C ALA A 20 -11.94 -9.92 -11.00
N PHE A 21 -11.63 -9.70 -12.27
CA PHE A 21 -11.93 -8.46 -12.98
C PHE A 21 -12.47 -8.73 -14.38
N ASP A 22 -13.64 -8.17 -14.68
CA ASP A 22 -14.21 -8.15 -16.01
C ASP A 22 -13.68 -6.94 -16.78
N GLN A 23 -12.83 -7.20 -17.77
CA GLN A 23 -12.19 -6.18 -18.60
C GLN A 23 -13.19 -5.39 -19.46
N ALA A 24 -14.35 -5.98 -19.81
CA ALA A 24 -15.32 -5.33 -20.67
C ALA A 24 -16.14 -4.27 -19.93
N THR A 25 -16.45 -4.54 -18.65
CA THR A 25 -17.29 -3.66 -17.81
C THR A 25 -16.48 -2.84 -16.80
N GLY A 26 -15.22 -3.20 -16.58
CA GLY A 26 -14.38 -2.57 -15.55
C GLY A 26 -14.78 -2.95 -14.12
N VAL A 27 -15.64 -3.96 -13.96
CA VAL A 27 -16.15 -4.41 -12.65
C VAL A 27 -15.22 -5.47 -12.08
N GLY A 28 -14.94 -5.39 -10.79
CA GLY A 28 -14.23 -6.47 -10.13
C GLY A 28 -13.65 -6.11 -8.77
N THR A 29 -12.91 -7.06 -8.23
CA THR A 29 -12.24 -6.95 -6.93
C THR A 29 -10.80 -7.39 -7.09
N TYR A 30 -9.90 -6.70 -6.38
CA TYR A 30 -8.52 -7.13 -6.25
C TYR A 30 -8.11 -7.24 -4.79
N VAL A 31 -7.09 -8.05 -4.54
CA VAL A 31 -6.37 -8.11 -3.26
C VAL A 31 -4.88 -8.13 -3.53
N ALA A 32 -4.12 -7.49 -2.64
CA ALA A 32 -2.67 -7.50 -2.70
C ALA A 32 -2.04 -7.53 -1.30
N MET A 33 -0.86 -8.14 -1.24
CA MET A 33 0.05 -8.12 -0.12
C MET A 33 1.43 -7.73 -0.62
N GLU A 34 2.07 -6.82 0.10
CA GLU A 34 3.31 -6.18 -0.31
C GLU A 34 4.35 -6.25 0.79
N SER A 35 5.59 -6.50 0.40
CA SER A 35 6.78 -6.33 1.23
C SER A 35 7.56 -5.14 0.73
N PHE A 36 7.53 -4.04 1.50
CA PHE A 36 8.18 -2.78 1.19
C PHE A 36 9.54 -2.67 1.87
N GLU A 37 10.51 -2.13 1.14
CA GLU A 37 11.84 -1.74 1.63
C GLU A 37 12.18 -0.34 1.12
N GLY A 38 12.54 0.56 2.03
CA GLY A 38 12.83 1.94 1.69
C GLY A 38 12.80 2.88 2.89
N SER A 39 12.23 4.06 2.69
CA SER A 39 12.08 5.06 3.74
C SER A 39 10.66 5.65 3.78
N LEU A 40 10.18 5.90 5.00
CA LEU A 40 8.94 6.62 5.27
C LEU A 40 9.26 7.92 6.02
N CYS A 41 8.99 9.07 5.39
CA CYS A 41 9.37 10.39 5.89
C CYS A 41 10.85 10.47 6.31
N GLY A 42 11.75 9.84 5.55
CA GLY A 42 13.19 9.79 5.81
C GLY A 42 13.67 8.71 6.79
N ARG A 43 12.78 7.95 7.44
CA ARG A 43 13.14 6.83 8.31
C ARG A 43 13.30 5.55 7.51
N ALA A 44 14.48 4.94 7.55
CA ALA A 44 14.83 3.78 6.75
C ALA A 44 14.41 2.47 7.43
N GLY A 45 13.82 1.57 6.64
CA GLY A 45 13.41 0.26 7.12
C GLY A 45 12.60 -0.51 6.09
N ALA A 46 11.95 -1.56 6.57
CA ALA A 46 11.01 -2.35 5.80
C ALA A 46 9.77 -2.65 6.62
N PHE A 47 8.64 -2.87 5.95
CA PHE A 47 7.41 -3.37 6.56
C PHE A 47 6.54 -4.02 5.48
N ASN A 48 5.55 -4.79 5.91
CA ASN A 48 4.58 -5.41 5.00
C ASN A 48 3.22 -4.70 5.13
N PHE A 49 2.46 -4.62 4.04
CA PHE A 49 1.09 -4.13 4.08
C PHE A 49 0.19 -4.92 3.13
N ALA A 50 -1.12 -4.93 3.41
CA ALA A 50 -2.11 -5.58 2.57
C ALA A 50 -3.22 -4.58 2.22
N HIS A 51 -3.74 -4.68 1.00
CA HIS A 51 -4.86 -3.85 0.58
C HIS A 51 -5.75 -4.53 -0.44
N SER A 52 -6.98 -4.03 -0.56
CA SER A 52 -7.97 -4.48 -1.53
C SER A 52 -8.97 -3.38 -1.84
N ALA A 53 -9.61 -3.47 -2.99
CA ALA A 53 -10.83 -2.71 -3.26
C ALA A 53 -11.69 -3.43 -4.29
N THR A 54 -12.94 -3.00 -4.37
CA THR A 54 -13.92 -3.39 -5.39
C THR A 54 -14.31 -2.17 -6.22
N THR A 55 -14.62 -2.39 -7.50
CA THR A 55 -15.16 -1.37 -8.39
C THR A 55 -16.38 -1.91 -9.13
N SER A 56 -17.39 -1.08 -9.31
CA SER A 56 -18.54 -1.31 -10.18
C SER A 56 -18.33 -0.72 -11.59
N GLY A 57 -17.10 -0.37 -11.95
CA GLY A 57 -16.70 0.16 -13.25
C GLY A 57 -16.43 1.67 -13.26
N SER A 58 -17.09 2.43 -12.39
CA SER A 58 -16.91 3.90 -12.28
C SER A 58 -16.55 4.37 -10.87
N ASP A 59 -16.68 3.51 -9.87
CA ASP A 59 -16.42 3.83 -8.46
C ASP A 59 -15.30 2.98 -7.87
N ARG A 60 -14.97 3.27 -6.61
CA ARG A 60 -14.07 2.47 -5.80
C ARG A 60 -14.69 2.33 -4.41
N THR A 61 -14.85 1.09 -3.97
CA THR A 61 -15.60 0.72 -2.77
C THR A 61 -14.93 -0.44 -2.06
N ALA A 62 -15.42 -0.78 -0.86
CA ALA A 62 -14.91 -1.89 -0.04
C ALA A 62 -13.38 -1.83 0.13
N GLU A 63 -12.86 -0.62 0.33
CA GLU A 63 -11.44 -0.40 0.49
C GLU A 63 -10.95 -0.95 1.83
N PHE A 64 -9.85 -1.67 1.76
CA PHE A 64 -9.12 -2.14 2.93
C PHE A 64 -7.65 -1.86 2.71
N PHE A 65 -6.99 -1.38 3.75
CA PHE A 65 -5.55 -1.15 3.76
C PHE A 65 -5.04 -1.29 5.18
N THR A 66 -4.02 -2.12 5.38
CA THR A 66 -3.42 -2.31 6.71
C THR A 66 -1.91 -2.49 6.59
N ILE A 67 -1.17 -1.86 7.49
CA ILE A 67 0.21 -2.23 7.77
C ILE A 67 0.17 -3.52 8.60
N VAL A 68 0.83 -4.58 8.14
CA VAL A 68 0.84 -5.88 8.82
C VAL A 68 1.49 -5.69 10.20
N PRO A 69 0.79 -6.02 11.30
CA PRO A 69 1.30 -5.83 12.65
C PRO A 69 2.67 -6.48 12.85
N ALA A 70 3.56 -5.75 13.52
CA ALA A 70 4.92 -6.19 13.86
C ALA A 70 5.83 -6.57 12.67
N SER A 71 5.47 -6.15 11.45
CA SER A 71 6.31 -6.38 10.26
C SER A 71 7.45 -5.38 10.08
N GLY A 72 7.40 -4.27 10.81
CA GLY A 72 8.39 -3.19 10.76
C GLY A 72 9.80 -3.64 11.16
N THR A 73 10.81 -3.10 10.47
CA THR A 73 12.24 -3.32 10.74
C THR A 73 13.03 -2.01 10.65
N GLY A 74 14.26 -2.02 11.16
CA GLY A 74 15.12 -0.83 11.15
C GLY A 74 14.49 0.31 11.95
N GLU A 75 14.52 1.53 11.41
CA GLU A 75 13.89 2.70 12.02
C GLU A 75 12.36 2.67 11.93
N LEU A 76 11.78 1.69 11.22
CA LEU A 76 10.34 1.45 11.13
C LEU A 76 9.88 0.31 12.06
N THR A 77 10.73 -0.17 12.94
CA THR A 77 10.34 -1.15 13.97
C THR A 77 9.21 -0.57 14.83
N GLY A 78 8.11 -1.33 14.97
CA GLY A 78 6.93 -0.87 15.70
C GLY A 78 5.93 -0.05 14.88
N VAL A 79 6.15 0.14 13.57
CA VAL A 79 5.18 0.79 12.69
C VAL A 79 3.85 0.05 12.70
N SER A 80 2.76 0.79 12.80
CA SER A 80 1.39 0.28 12.73
C SER A 80 0.47 1.28 12.04
N GLY A 81 -0.72 0.83 11.65
CA GLY A 81 -1.73 1.69 11.03
C GLY A 81 -2.23 1.15 9.70
N GLY A 82 -2.58 2.05 8.79
CA GLY A 82 -3.18 1.75 7.51
C GLY A 82 -2.82 2.78 6.46
N GLY A 83 -3.80 3.16 5.64
CA GLY A 83 -3.61 4.11 4.57
C GLY A 83 -4.59 3.87 3.44
N GLY A 84 -4.16 4.18 2.22
CA GLY A 84 -4.97 3.95 1.04
C GLY A 84 -4.21 4.17 -0.25
N THR A 85 -4.93 4.01 -1.35
CA THR A 85 -4.41 4.24 -2.69
C THR A 85 -5.43 4.97 -3.54
N ALA A 86 -4.96 5.87 -4.40
CA ALA A 86 -5.78 6.55 -5.39
C ALA A 86 -5.10 6.52 -6.75
N VAL A 87 -5.86 6.81 -7.79
CA VAL A 87 -5.33 7.06 -9.13
C VAL A 87 -5.80 8.44 -9.54
N ASP A 88 -4.84 9.34 -9.75
CA ASP A 88 -5.13 10.70 -10.19
C ASP A 88 -5.67 10.70 -11.64
N ALA A 89 -6.27 11.81 -12.05
CA ALA A 89 -6.86 11.94 -13.40
C ALA A 89 -5.83 11.76 -14.54
N ASP A 90 -4.55 11.98 -14.27
CA ASP A 90 -3.45 11.77 -15.22
C ASP A 90 -2.92 10.33 -15.24
N GLY A 91 -3.50 9.44 -14.45
CA GLY A 91 -3.09 8.04 -14.32
C GLY A 91 -2.01 7.80 -13.26
N THR A 92 -1.57 8.83 -12.54
CA THR A 92 -0.58 8.67 -11.46
C THR A 92 -1.17 7.88 -10.31
N HIS A 93 -0.53 6.78 -9.94
CA HIS A 93 -0.89 6.01 -8.75
C HIS A 93 -0.35 6.70 -7.50
N ARG A 94 -1.23 6.96 -6.53
CA ARG A 94 -0.92 7.48 -5.21
C ARG A 94 -1.06 6.39 -4.17
N ILE A 95 -0.16 6.41 -3.19
CA ILE A 95 -0.25 5.65 -1.95
C ILE A 95 0.07 6.59 -0.80
N TRP A 96 -0.60 6.40 0.32
CA TRP A 96 -0.27 7.07 1.57
C TRP A 96 -0.40 6.09 2.72
N PHE A 97 0.28 6.40 3.82
CA PHE A 97 0.21 5.63 5.06
C PHE A 97 -0.26 6.54 6.18
N ASP A 98 -1.35 6.14 6.81
CA ASP A 98 -1.83 6.72 8.07
C ASP A 98 -1.24 5.85 9.18
N TYR A 99 -0.04 6.22 9.64
CA TYR A 99 0.79 5.36 10.49
C TYR A 99 1.11 5.98 11.85
N GLU A 100 1.27 5.11 12.83
CA GLU A 100 1.90 5.41 14.10
C GLU A 100 3.24 4.68 14.17
N LEU A 101 4.24 5.36 14.73
CA LEU A 101 5.56 4.80 14.95
C LEU A 101 6.03 5.27 16.32
N GLU A 102 6.09 4.32 17.27
CA GLU A 102 6.61 4.61 18.59
C GLU A 102 8.07 5.06 18.46
N ALA A 103 8.40 6.19 19.10
CA ALA A 103 9.80 6.57 19.24
C ALA A 103 10.50 5.47 20.06
N GLY A 104 11.50 4.84 19.46
CA GLY A 104 12.22 3.72 20.08
C GLY A 104 12.63 4.04 21.52
N ARG A 105 12.34 3.11 22.44
CA ARG A 105 12.74 3.16 23.84
C ARG A 105 14.25 3.10 24.02
#